data_AF-A0A0F9XL30-F1
#
_entry.id   AF-A0A0F9XL30-F1
#
_cell.length_a   1.000
_cell.length_b   1.000
_cell.length_c   1.000
_cell.angle_alpha   90.00
_cell.angle_beta   90.00
_cell.angle_gamma   90.00
#
_symmetry.space_group_name_H-M   'P 1'
#
loop_
_entity.id
_entity.type
_entity.pdbx_description
1 polymer ?
#
loop_
_entity_poly.entity_id
_entity_poly.type
_entity_poly.pdbx_seq_one_letter_code
_entity_poly.pdbx_strand_id
1 'polypeptide(L)'
;MLDTRSYRSSNKLPFNETEKTMLGADQLADFLAWLGRPEPKGVRWKFVASSIPFTKNWPVNVKDTWGGFLVERKKILEAMWDVSARGIGVVVLSGDRHEFAATKFPPPPESDWPEESTVYEFSTSPLNQFASPIPSYSQVDDEDVLIQYHHSGMSKFGSFTIEEEDGESKLLYRLFISGEEKWNTTITAPPVPPEEEKKASSGSFWDRIRGW
;
A
#
# COMPACT_ATOMS: atom_id res chain seq x y z
N MET A 1 -4.51 -9.78 -3.66
CA MET A 1 -3.43 -9.77 -4.68
C MET A 1 -4.07 -9.30 -5.98
N LEU A 2 -3.44 -8.32 -6.65
CA LEU A 2 -3.99 -7.66 -7.84
C LEU A 2 -3.43 -8.29 -9.12
N ASP A 3 -4.23 -8.33 -10.19
CA ASP A 3 -3.76 -8.63 -11.55
C ASP A 3 -3.75 -7.34 -12.37
N THR A 4 -2.57 -6.75 -12.51
CA THR A 4 -2.38 -5.47 -13.20
C THR A 4 -2.01 -5.64 -14.68
N ARG A 5 -2.37 -6.79 -15.29
CA ARG A 5 -2.01 -7.12 -16.68
C ARG A 5 -3.22 -7.55 -17.51
N SER A 6 -4.07 -8.43 -17.00
CA SER A 6 -5.10 -9.08 -17.82
C SER A 6 -6.20 -8.14 -18.32
N TYR A 7 -6.56 -7.13 -17.52
CA TYR A 7 -7.76 -6.31 -17.76
C TYR A 7 -7.46 -4.83 -18.00
N ARG A 8 -6.18 -4.45 -18.02
CA ARG A 8 -5.79 -3.05 -18.11
C ARG A 8 -6.15 -2.45 -19.48
N SER A 9 -6.66 -1.22 -19.46
CA SER A 9 -6.86 -0.39 -20.63
C SER A 9 -5.52 -0.05 -21.31
N SER A 10 -5.58 0.43 -22.55
CA SER A 10 -4.38 0.80 -23.30
C SER A 10 -3.55 1.89 -22.61
N ASN A 11 -2.23 1.69 -22.53
CA ASN A 11 -1.27 2.69 -22.07
C ASN A 11 -1.20 3.95 -22.96
N LYS A 12 -1.85 3.93 -24.15
CA LYS A 12 -1.97 5.09 -25.04
C LYS A 12 -3.01 6.10 -24.57
N LEU A 13 -3.96 5.69 -23.72
CA LEU A 13 -4.97 6.58 -23.18
C LEU A 13 -4.36 7.59 -22.19
N PRO A 14 -4.89 8.83 -22.11
CA PRO A 14 -4.47 9.82 -21.13
C PRO A 14 -4.53 9.30 -19.69
N PHE A 15 -3.69 9.82 -18.79
CA PHE A 15 -3.60 9.29 -17.42
C PHE A 15 -4.86 9.59 -16.58
N ASN A 16 -5.52 10.70 -16.90
CA ASN A 16 -6.72 11.20 -16.22
C ASN A 16 -8.02 10.80 -16.94
N GLU A 17 -7.96 9.88 -17.90
CA GLU A 17 -9.14 9.35 -18.58
C GLU A 17 -9.98 8.53 -17.59
N THR A 18 -11.27 8.83 -17.46
CA THR A 18 -12.12 8.27 -16.39
C THR A 18 -12.40 6.79 -16.56
N GLU A 19 -12.48 6.34 -17.81
CA GLU A 19 -12.72 4.93 -18.17
C GLU A 19 -11.42 4.11 -18.27
N LYS A 20 -10.25 4.73 -18.03
CA LYS A 20 -8.97 4.03 -18.04
C LYS A 20 -8.78 3.28 -16.72
N THR A 21 -8.62 1.96 -16.82
CA THR A 21 -8.53 1.05 -15.66
C THR A 21 -7.32 0.13 -15.79
N MET A 22 -6.67 -0.16 -14.66
CA MET A 22 -5.64 -1.17 -14.49
C MET A 22 -6.24 -2.55 -14.18
N LEU A 23 -7.28 -2.59 -13.35
CA LEU A 23 -7.84 -3.84 -12.82
C LEU A 23 -9.03 -4.36 -13.64
N GLY A 24 -9.65 -3.54 -14.48
CA GLY A 24 -10.96 -3.83 -15.04
C GLY A 24 -12.07 -3.66 -14.00
N ALA A 25 -13.33 -3.63 -14.47
CA ALA A 25 -14.49 -3.34 -13.62
C ALA A 25 -14.68 -4.36 -12.49
N ASP A 26 -14.63 -5.65 -12.81
CA ASP A 26 -14.94 -6.72 -11.85
C ASP A 26 -13.90 -6.81 -10.74
N GLN A 27 -12.60 -6.86 -11.09
CA GLN A 27 -11.55 -6.92 -10.08
C GLN A 27 -11.47 -5.63 -9.26
N LEU A 28 -11.71 -4.45 -9.85
CA LEU A 28 -11.79 -3.21 -9.09
C LEU A 28 -12.94 -3.26 -8.07
N ALA A 29 -14.12 -3.71 -8.49
CA ALA A 29 -15.29 -3.82 -7.60
C ALA A 29 -15.01 -4.78 -6.43
N ASP A 30 -14.47 -5.97 -6.73
CA ASP A 30 -14.11 -6.96 -5.71
C ASP A 30 -13.02 -6.43 -4.75
N PHE A 31 -12.04 -5.71 -5.28
CA PHE A 31 -10.97 -5.13 -4.48
C PHE A 31 -11.49 -4.05 -3.52
N LEU A 32 -12.35 -3.15 -4.01
CA LEU A 32 -12.99 -2.13 -3.17
C LEU A 32 -13.90 -2.75 -2.11
N ALA A 33 -14.64 -3.80 -2.45
CA ALA A 33 -15.46 -4.54 -1.49
C ALA A 33 -14.60 -5.21 -0.40
N TRP A 34 -13.46 -5.80 -0.78
CA TRP A 34 -12.51 -6.38 0.17
C TRP A 34 -11.85 -5.33 1.08
N LEU A 35 -11.53 -4.13 0.56
CA LEU A 35 -11.05 -3.01 1.37
C LEU A 35 -12.12 -2.57 2.39
N GLY A 36 -13.36 -2.36 1.93
CA GLY A 36 -14.45 -1.89 2.78
C GLY A 36 -14.86 -2.87 3.89
N ARG A 37 -14.67 -4.18 3.67
CA ARG A 37 -15.04 -5.22 4.64
C ARG A 37 -14.36 -5.01 6.01
N PRO A 38 -15.09 -5.17 7.14
CA PRO A 38 -14.50 -5.19 8.47
C PRO A 38 -13.51 -6.35 8.66
N GLU A 39 -12.47 -6.12 9.46
CA GLU A 39 -11.47 -7.14 9.74
C GLU A 39 -11.79 -7.95 11.01
N PRO A 40 -11.34 -9.23 11.08
CA PRO A 40 -11.45 -10.01 12.30
C PRO A 40 -10.80 -9.32 13.50
N LYS A 41 -11.30 -9.63 14.70
CA LYS A 41 -10.75 -9.08 15.96
C LYS A 41 -9.25 -9.37 16.06
N GLY A 42 -8.48 -8.33 16.37
CA GLY A 42 -7.01 -8.40 16.50
C GLY A 42 -6.24 -8.19 15.20
N VAL A 43 -6.90 -8.18 14.03
CA VAL A 43 -6.24 -7.82 12.77
C VAL A 43 -6.10 -6.31 12.70
N ARG A 44 -4.86 -5.84 12.48
CA ARG A 44 -4.51 -4.40 12.47
C ARG A 44 -3.90 -3.94 11.14
N TRP A 45 -3.72 -4.86 10.19
CA TRP A 45 -3.02 -4.60 8.93
C TRP A 45 -3.70 -5.28 7.74
N LYS A 46 -3.78 -4.57 6.60
CA LYS A 46 -4.09 -5.14 5.29
C LYS A 46 -2.89 -4.99 4.36
N PHE A 47 -2.54 -6.09 3.69
CA PHE A 47 -1.49 -6.09 2.67
C PHE A 47 -2.08 -6.21 1.27
N VAL A 48 -1.72 -5.26 0.40
CA VAL A 48 -2.11 -5.23 -1.01
C VAL A 48 -0.90 -5.58 -1.86
N ALA A 49 -0.87 -6.80 -2.39
CA ALA A 49 0.16 -7.20 -3.33
C ALA A 49 -0.18 -6.72 -4.76
N SER A 50 0.64 -5.85 -5.32
CA SER A 50 0.59 -5.33 -6.68
C SER A 50 1.86 -5.73 -7.44
N SER A 51 1.75 -6.22 -8.67
CA SER A 51 2.94 -6.63 -9.44
C SER A 51 3.77 -5.44 -9.96
N ILE A 52 3.21 -4.24 -9.98
CA ILE A 52 3.84 -2.98 -10.39
C ILE A 52 3.76 -1.94 -9.26
N PRO A 53 4.65 -0.92 -9.25
CA PRO A 53 4.61 0.13 -8.23
C PRO A 53 3.31 0.92 -8.30
N PHE A 54 2.76 1.17 -7.11
CA PHE A 54 1.63 2.03 -6.87
C PHE A 54 2.05 3.51 -6.89
N THR A 55 3.27 3.82 -6.45
CA THR A 55 3.87 5.14 -6.59
C THR A 55 4.01 5.58 -8.05
N LYS A 56 3.84 6.88 -8.29
CA LYS A 56 4.06 7.55 -9.58
C LYS A 56 5.47 8.13 -9.75
N ASN A 57 6.32 7.99 -8.74
CA ASN A 57 7.67 8.58 -8.69
C ASN A 57 8.73 7.85 -9.53
N TRP A 58 8.35 6.80 -10.28
CA TRP A 58 9.20 6.21 -11.33
C TRP A 58 8.78 6.76 -12.70
N PRO A 59 9.41 7.82 -13.22
CA PRO A 59 9.02 8.46 -14.49
C PRO A 59 9.24 7.56 -15.70
N VAL A 60 10.26 6.68 -15.66
CA VAL A 60 10.56 5.77 -16.76
C VAL A 60 9.46 4.71 -16.86
N ASN A 61 8.76 4.66 -17.98
CA ASN A 61 7.61 3.77 -18.21
C ASN A 61 6.45 3.96 -17.23
N VAL A 62 6.27 5.18 -16.69
CA VAL A 62 5.14 5.51 -15.79
C VAL A 62 3.77 5.13 -16.37
N LYS A 63 3.65 5.13 -17.71
CA LYS A 63 2.43 4.71 -18.43
C LYS A 63 2.04 3.24 -18.19
N ASP A 64 2.99 2.41 -17.76
CA ASP A 64 2.83 0.96 -17.53
C ASP A 64 2.63 0.61 -16.04
N THR A 65 2.75 1.61 -15.15
CA THR A 65 2.53 1.47 -13.70
C THR A 65 1.25 2.18 -13.26
N TRP A 66 0.93 2.19 -11.96
CA TRP A 66 -0.21 2.93 -11.43
C TRP A 66 -0.14 4.44 -11.69
N GLY A 67 1.07 5.00 -11.88
CA GLY A 67 1.26 6.40 -12.26
C GLY A 67 0.65 6.77 -13.62
N GLY A 68 0.34 5.78 -14.47
CA GLY A 68 -0.38 5.97 -15.73
C GLY A 68 -1.90 5.90 -15.63
N PHE A 69 -2.45 5.57 -14.45
CA PHE A 69 -3.86 5.22 -14.22
C PHE A 69 -4.40 6.04 -13.03
N LEU A 70 -4.26 7.37 -13.11
CA LEU A 70 -4.38 8.26 -11.95
C LEU A 70 -5.81 8.31 -11.39
N VAL A 71 -6.85 8.18 -12.22
CA VAL A 71 -8.25 8.19 -11.75
C VAL A 71 -8.55 6.97 -10.88
N GLU A 72 -8.25 5.76 -11.38
CA GLU A 72 -8.47 4.53 -10.63
C GLU A 72 -7.54 4.44 -9.41
N ARG A 73 -6.28 4.87 -9.55
CA ARG A 73 -5.32 4.96 -8.45
C ARG A 73 -5.86 5.82 -7.32
N LYS A 74 -6.40 7.01 -7.62
CA LYS A 74 -7.01 7.90 -6.63
C LYS A 74 -8.18 7.24 -5.92
N LYS A 75 -9.10 6.62 -6.67
CA LYS A 75 -10.25 5.89 -6.11
C LYS A 75 -9.81 4.79 -5.13
N ILE A 76 -8.74 4.10 -5.46
CA ILE A 76 -8.16 3.06 -4.60
C ILE A 76 -7.51 3.68 -3.35
N LEU A 77 -6.76 4.78 -3.48
CA LEU A 77 -6.18 5.48 -2.33
C LEU A 77 -7.24 5.96 -1.33
N GLU A 78 -8.31 6.57 -1.81
CA GLU A 78 -9.43 7.01 -0.97
C GLU A 78 -10.03 5.82 -0.20
N ALA A 79 -10.24 4.69 -0.87
CA ALA A 79 -10.72 3.48 -0.21
C ALA A 79 -9.71 2.88 0.80
N MET A 80 -8.41 3.04 0.58
CA MET A 80 -7.38 2.64 1.55
C MET A 80 -7.31 3.60 2.74
N TRP A 81 -7.48 4.90 2.52
CA TRP A 81 -7.58 5.89 3.61
C TRP A 81 -8.82 5.64 4.47
N ASP A 82 -9.95 5.24 3.88
CA ASP A 82 -11.14 4.79 4.63
C ASP A 82 -10.88 3.55 5.51
N VAL A 83 -9.98 2.67 5.08
CA VAL A 83 -9.54 1.52 5.90
C VAL A 83 -8.69 2.00 7.06
N SER A 84 -7.69 2.84 6.78
CA SER A 84 -6.77 3.35 7.80
C SER A 84 -7.46 4.25 8.83
N ALA A 85 -8.44 5.05 8.42
CA ALA A 85 -9.25 5.87 9.33
C ALA A 85 -10.07 5.04 10.32
N ARG A 86 -10.32 3.75 10.05
CA ARG A 86 -10.94 2.80 11.00
C ARG A 86 -9.90 2.11 11.91
N GLY A 87 -8.66 2.57 11.87
CA GLY A 87 -7.56 2.03 12.66
C GLY A 87 -6.81 0.87 12.00
N ILE A 88 -7.01 0.56 10.72
CA ILE A 88 -6.35 -0.59 10.07
C ILE A 88 -5.25 -0.12 9.12
N GLY A 89 -3.99 -0.40 9.43
CA GLY A 89 -2.88 0.01 8.57
C GLY A 89 -2.93 -0.68 7.20
N VAL A 90 -2.71 0.06 6.11
CA VAL A 90 -2.66 -0.49 4.75
C VAL A 90 -1.25 -0.39 4.20
N VAL A 91 -0.74 -1.52 3.71
CA VAL A 91 0.58 -1.62 3.10
C VAL A 91 0.50 -2.23 1.71
N VAL A 92 1.04 -1.54 0.71
CA VAL A 92 1.21 -2.02 -0.65
C VAL A 92 2.58 -2.68 -0.80
N LEU A 93 2.58 -3.90 -1.31
CA LEU A 93 3.79 -4.65 -1.66
C LEU A 93 3.92 -4.64 -3.18
N SER A 94 5.05 -4.19 -3.71
CA SER A 94 5.27 -4.12 -5.16
C SER A 94 6.70 -4.40 -5.60
N GLY A 95 6.93 -4.38 -6.91
CA GLY A 95 8.22 -4.70 -7.54
C GLY A 95 8.37 -4.08 -8.92
N ASP A 96 8.77 -4.87 -9.92
CA ASP A 96 8.96 -4.51 -11.35
C ASP A 96 10.13 -3.57 -11.67
N ARG A 97 10.48 -2.62 -10.79
CA ARG A 97 11.44 -1.54 -11.12
C ARG A 97 12.92 -1.91 -11.04
N HIS A 98 13.25 -3.07 -10.49
CA HIS A 98 14.62 -3.51 -10.21
C HIS A 98 15.41 -2.56 -9.30
N GLU A 99 14.67 -1.78 -8.53
CA GLU A 99 15.11 -0.80 -7.55
C GLU A 99 14.28 -1.02 -6.28
N PHE A 100 14.73 -0.48 -5.16
CA PHE A 100 13.95 -0.41 -3.93
C PHE A 100 13.47 1.02 -3.68
N ALA A 101 12.19 1.19 -3.34
CA ALA A 101 11.70 2.41 -2.71
C ALA A 101 10.65 2.08 -1.65
N ALA A 102 10.75 2.78 -0.51
CA ALA A 102 9.66 2.93 0.45
C ALA A 102 9.01 4.30 0.23
N THR A 103 7.70 4.31 0.06
CA THR A 103 6.90 5.51 -0.23
C THR A 103 5.71 5.57 0.73
N LYS A 104 5.33 6.75 1.19
CA LYS A 104 4.05 6.96 1.87
C LYS A 104 3.09 7.78 1.01
N PHE A 105 1.81 7.49 1.14
CA PHE A 105 0.70 8.19 0.50
C PHE A 105 -0.19 8.79 1.60
N PRO A 106 0.18 9.98 2.12
CA PRO A 106 -0.65 10.66 3.11
C PRO A 106 -1.96 11.12 2.44
N PRO A 107 -3.08 11.18 3.20
CA PRO A 107 -4.27 11.87 2.71
C PRO A 107 -3.96 13.36 2.41
N PRO A 108 -4.74 14.01 1.53
CA PRO A 108 -4.59 15.44 1.29
C PRO A 108 -4.78 16.24 2.60
N PRO A 109 -3.98 17.29 2.85
CA PRO A 109 -4.05 18.05 4.11
C PRO A 109 -5.41 18.64 4.47
N GLU A 110 -6.27 18.89 3.47
CA GLU A 110 -7.61 19.46 3.64
C GLU A 110 -8.73 18.41 3.56
N SER A 111 -8.38 17.12 3.58
CA SER A 111 -9.36 16.02 3.54
C SER A 111 -9.89 15.65 4.92
N ASP A 112 -10.98 14.89 4.96
CA ASP A 112 -11.59 14.41 6.21
C ASP A 112 -10.81 13.25 6.85
N TRP A 113 -9.82 12.68 6.16
CA TRP A 113 -8.98 11.60 6.69
C TRP A 113 -7.85 12.17 7.54
N PRO A 114 -7.62 11.64 8.75
CA PRO A 114 -6.49 12.07 9.58
C PRO A 114 -5.15 11.63 8.98
N GLU A 115 -4.05 12.32 9.30
CA GLU A 115 -2.70 12.02 8.76
C GLU A 115 -2.28 10.57 9.02
N GLU A 116 -2.71 10.01 10.15
CA GLU A 116 -2.51 8.61 10.54
C GLU A 116 -3.15 7.62 9.56
N SER A 117 -4.03 8.08 8.66
CA SER A 117 -4.58 7.26 7.58
C SER A 117 -3.59 6.95 6.46
N THR A 118 -2.36 7.49 6.55
CA THR A 118 -1.28 7.28 5.59
C THR A 118 -1.13 5.81 5.19
N VAL A 119 -1.09 5.57 3.87
CA VAL A 119 -0.81 4.26 3.28
C VAL A 119 0.67 4.17 2.96
N TYR A 120 1.26 2.98 3.09
CA TYR A 120 2.69 2.77 2.80
C TYR A 120 2.87 1.80 1.65
N GLU A 121 3.85 2.07 0.78
CA GLU A 121 4.34 1.12 -0.21
C GLU A 121 5.79 0.76 0.06
N PHE A 122 6.08 -0.54 -0.04
CA PHE A 122 7.43 -1.06 -0.16
C PHE A 122 7.56 -1.77 -1.50
N SER A 123 8.16 -1.07 -2.47
CA SER A 123 8.53 -1.63 -3.76
C SER A 123 9.93 -2.23 -3.63
N THR A 124 10.04 -3.56 -3.69
CA THR A 124 11.31 -4.27 -3.46
C THR A 124 11.58 -5.24 -4.58
N SER A 125 12.54 -4.89 -5.44
CA SER A 125 13.00 -5.77 -6.51
C SER A 125 14.46 -5.46 -6.91
N PRO A 126 15.17 -6.39 -7.55
CA PRO A 126 14.77 -7.76 -7.87
C PRO A 126 15.34 -8.79 -6.88
N LEU A 127 14.71 -9.95 -6.74
CA LEU A 127 15.29 -11.05 -5.94
C LEU A 127 16.50 -11.69 -6.64
N ASN A 128 16.45 -11.87 -7.96
CA ASN A 128 17.46 -12.62 -8.74
C ASN A 128 17.71 -12.06 -10.16
N GLN A 129 17.50 -10.77 -10.40
CA GLN A 129 17.67 -10.12 -11.70
C GLN A 129 18.68 -8.96 -11.60
N PHE A 130 19.05 -8.35 -12.73
CA PHE A 130 19.95 -7.19 -12.72
C PHE A 130 19.32 -5.99 -11.98
N ALA A 131 20.10 -5.30 -11.18
CA ALA A 131 19.72 -4.01 -10.60
C ALA A 131 19.68 -2.92 -11.69
N SER A 132 18.83 -1.90 -11.53
CA SER A 132 18.92 -0.72 -12.40
C SER A 132 20.31 -0.08 -12.26
N PRO A 133 21.06 0.12 -13.37
CA PRO A 133 22.39 0.71 -13.30
C PRO A 133 22.34 2.22 -12.98
N ILE A 134 21.20 2.88 -13.22
CA ILE A 134 21.02 4.32 -13.06
C ILE A 134 19.83 4.57 -12.14
N PRO A 135 19.97 5.41 -11.09
CA PRO A 135 18.85 5.76 -10.24
C PRO A 135 17.76 6.46 -11.07
N SER A 136 16.53 5.98 -10.98
CA SER A 136 15.41 6.54 -11.73
C SER A 136 14.24 7.09 -10.90
N TYR A 137 14.20 6.85 -9.59
CA TYR A 137 13.13 7.36 -8.71
C TYR A 137 13.28 8.87 -8.44
N SER A 138 12.19 9.63 -8.59
CA SER A 138 12.14 11.07 -8.30
C SER A 138 10.75 11.45 -7.77
N GLN A 139 10.70 12.01 -6.57
CA GLN A 139 9.49 12.66 -6.06
C GLN A 139 9.31 14.01 -6.74
N VAL A 140 8.07 14.33 -7.13
CA VAL A 140 7.72 15.56 -7.86
C VAL A 140 6.60 16.38 -7.22
N ASP A 141 5.90 15.80 -6.24
CA ASP A 141 4.83 16.42 -5.47
C ASP A 141 4.78 15.81 -4.05
N ASP A 142 3.77 16.21 -3.26
CA ASP A 142 3.60 15.77 -1.87
C ASP A 142 2.55 14.65 -1.71
N GLU A 143 2.04 14.07 -2.80
CA GLU A 143 1.08 12.95 -2.72
C GLU A 143 1.80 11.59 -2.59
N ASP A 144 2.99 11.47 -3.19
CA ASP A 144 3.83 10.27 -3.16
C ASP A 144 5.15 10.60 -2.47
N VAL A 145 5.18 10.49 -1.14
CA VAL A 145 6.32 10.99 -0.35
C VAL A 145 7.36 9.89 -0.15
N LEU A 146 8.58 10.14 -0.61
CA LEU A 146 9.71 9.23 -0.45
C LEU A 146 10.09 9.07 1.02
N ILE A 147 10.20 7.82 1.47
CA ILE A 147 10.78 7.46 2.78
C ILE A 147 12.23 7.05 2.60
N GLN A 148 12.50 6.10 1.72
CA GLN A 148 13.85 5.58 1.47
C GLN A 148 13.98 4.99 0.07
N TYR A 149 15.17 5.12 -0.53
CA TYR A 149 15.42 4.66 -1.90
C TYR A 149 16.81 4.01 -2.06
N HIS A 150 16.87 2.87 -2.76
CA HIS A 150 18.11 2.19 -3.13
C HIS A 150 18.00 1.58 -4.53
N HIS A 151 18.73 2.12 -5.50
CA HIS A 151 18.70 1.59 -6.88
C HIS A 151 19.59 0.35 -7.07
N SER A 152 20.80 0.38 -6.50
CA SER A 152 21.86 -0.60 -6.76
C SER A 152 21.73 -1.89 -5.94
N GLY A 153 22.44 -2.94 -6.36
CA GLY A 153 22.50 -4.24 -5.67
C GLY A 153 21.68 -5.34 -6.37
N MET A 154 22.35 -6.48 -6.57
CA MET A 154 21.93 -7.57 -7.48
C MET A 154 20.76 -8.42 -6.97
N SER A 155 20.56 -8.45 -5.66
CA SER A 155 19.45 -9.16 -5.02
C SER A 155 18.90 -8.28 -3.93
N LYS A 156 17.59 -8.08 -3.91
CA LYS A 156 16.85 -7.33 -2.90
C LYS A 156 15.65 -8.14 -2.44
N PHE A 157 15.45 -8.23 -1.13
CA PHE A 157 14.21 -8.73 -0.56
C PHE A 157 13.86 -7.96 0.71
N GLY A 158 12.56 -7.88 0.98
CA GLY A 158 12.01 -7.27 2.17
C GLY A 158 11.48 -8.32 3.14
N SER A 159 11.63 -8.09 4.43
CA SER A 159 11.00 -8.88 5.49
C SER A 159 10.05 -7.99 6.26
N PHE A 160 8.87 -8.52 6.57
CA PHE A 160 7.86 -7.88 7.41
C PHE A 160 7.65 -8.70 8.68
N THR A 161 7.69 -8.05 9.83
CA THR A 161 7.34 -8.65 11.12
C THR A 161 6.28 -7.78 11.77
N ILE A 162 5.16 -8.39 12.19
CA ILE A 162 4.13 -7.71 12.96
C ILE A 162 4.31 -8.09 14.42
N GLU A 163 4.39 -7.09 15.27
CA GLU A 163 4.56 -7.23 16.72
C GLU A 163 3.52 -6.38 17.44
N GLU A 164 3.19 -6.77 18.67
CA GLU A 164 2.39 -5.95 19.58
C GLU A 164 3.32 -5.47 20.71
N GLU A 165 3.41 -4.15 20.87
CA GLU A 165 4.24 -3.51 21.89
C GLU A 165 3.43 -2.38 22.52
N ASP A 166 3.31 -2.39 23.85
CA ASP A 166 2.52 -1.42 24.63
C ASP A 166 1.05 -1.27 24.18
N GLY A 167 0.45 -2.34 23.66
CA GLY A 167 -0.92 -2.37 23.14
C GLY A 167 -1.06 -1.77 21.74
N GLU A 168 0.04 -1.34 21.11
CA GLU A 168 0.08 -0.90 19.73
C GLU A 168 0.59 -2.02 18.81
N SER A 169 -0.08 -2.23 17.68
CA SER A 169 0.45 -3.12 16.66
C SER A 169 1.46 -2.37 15.79
N LYS A 170 2.68 -2.89 15.71
CA LYS A 170 3.79 -2.33 14.95
C LYS A 170 4.19 -3.27 13.82
N LEU A 171 4.55 -2.69 12.68
CA LEU A 171 5.04 -3.39 11.51
C LEU A 171 6.51 -3.00 11.27
N LEU A 172 7.41 -3.93 11.55
CA LEU A 172 8.82 -3.81 11.23
C LEU A 172 9.07 -4.27 9.79
N TYR A 173 9.61 -3.38 8.97
CA TYR A 173 10.15 -3.70 7.65
C TYR A 173 11.67 -3.71 7.68
N ARG A 174 12.30 -4.72 7.08
CA ARG A 174 13.75 -4.82 6.89
C ARG A 174 14.08 -5.07 5.43
N LEU A 175 14.98 -4.27 4.88
CA LEU A 175 15.51 -4.39 3.52
C LEU A 175 16.86 -5.09 3.55
N PHE A 176 16.96 -6.18 2.80
CA PHE A 176 18.22 -6.86 2.53
C PHE A 176 18.65 -6.63 1.09
N ILE A 177 19.91 -6.25 0.88
CA ILE A 177 20.53 -6.12 -0.44
C ILE A 177 21.82 -6.91 -0.47
N SER A 178 21.94 -7.81 -1.44
CA SER A 178 23.11 -8.69 -1.62
C SER A 178 23.49 -9.48 -0.35
N GLY A 179 22.48 -9.92 0.42
CA GLY A 179 22.66 -10.72 1.64
C GLY A 179 22.88 -9.91 2.93
N GLU A 180 22.98 -8.57 2.85
CA GLU A 180 23.18 -7.70 4.01
C GLU A 180 21.93 -6.86 4.27
N GLU A 181 21.56 -6.67 5.54
CA GLU A 181 20.55 -5.69 5.90
C GLU A 181 21.07 -4.27 5.62
N LYS A 182 20.35 -3.51 4.78
CA LYS A 182 20.73 -2.15 4.40
C LYS A 182 19.90 -1.08 5.08
N TRP A 183 18.66 -1.38 5.43
CA TRP A 183 17.74 -0.42 6.00
C TRP A 183 16.58 -1.13 6.71
N ASN A 184 16.03 -0.51 7.74
CA ASN A 184 14.81 -0.95 8.38
C ASN A 184 13.97 0.25 8.84
N THR A 185 12.69 0.01 9.09
CA THR A 185 11.77 0.98 9.65
C THR A 185 10.64 0.28 10.37
N THR A 186 10.04 0.95 11.35
CA THR A 186 8.86 0.47 12.06
C THR A 186 7.71 1.43 11.82
N ILE A 187 6.55 0.90 11.44
CA ILE A 187 5.31 1.66 11.25
C ILE A 187 4.33 1.22 12.34
N THR A 188 3.75 2.17 13.06
CA THR A 188 2.68 1.89 14.02
C THR A 188 1.33 1.87 13.29
N ALA A 189 0.45 0.93 13.63
CA ALA A 189 -0.90 0.89 13.09
C ALA A 189 -1.69 2.16 13.47
N PRO A 190 -2.58 2.67 12.59
CA PRO A 190 -3.38 3.85 12.91
C PRO A 190 -4.24 3.62 14.17
N PRO A 191 -4.49 4.67 14.99
CA PRO A 191 -5.29 4.52 16.20
C PRO A 191 -6.72 4.07 15.86
N VAL A 192 -7.33 3.27 16.74
CA VAL A 192 -8.73 2.86 16.56
C VAL A 192 -9.65 4.01 17.00
N PRO A 193 -10.57 4.49 16.15
CA PRO A 193 -11.54 5.49 16.58
C PRO A 193 -12.44 4.94 17.70
N PRO A 194 -12.85 5.77 18.68
CA PRO A 194 -13.72 5.32 19.78
C PRO A 194 -15.05 4.69 19.32
N GLU A 195 -15.56 5.09 18.15
CA GLU A 195 -16.76 4.52 17.56
C GLU A 195 -16.56 3.07 17.10
N GLU A 196 -15.39 2.75 16.54
CA GLU A 196 -15.03 1.39 16.11
C GLU A 196 -14.76 0.48 17.33
N GLU A 197 -14.18 1.02 18.41
CA GLU A 197 -14.03 0.30 19.68
C GLU A 197 -15.39 -0.09 20.30
N LYS A 198 -16.36 0.83 20.25
CA LYS A 198 -17.74 0.58 20.72
C LYS A 198 -18.44 -0.48 19.87
N LYS A 199 -18.27 -0.46 18.55
CA LYS A 199 -18.81 -1.50 17.66
C LYS A 199 -18.20 -2.86 17.99
N ALA A 200 -16.88 -2.96 18.12
CA ALA A 200 -16.17 -4.19 18.45
C ALA A 200 -16.59 -4.77 19.82
N SER A 201 -16.75 -3.92 20.83
CA SER A 201 -17.21 -4.34 22.17
C SER A 201 -18.69 -4.75 22.20
N SER A 202 -19.55 -4.09 21.43
CA SER A 202 -20.97 -4.44 21.33
C SER A 202 -21.21 -5.77 20.60
N GLY A 203 -20.41 -6.09 19.58
CA GLY A 203 -20.44 -7.40 18.90
C GLY A 203 -20.10 -8.54 19.87
N SER A 204 -19.07 -8.33 20.71
CA SER A 204 -18.69 -9.30 21.74
C SER A 204 -19.80 -9.57 22.78
N PHE A 205 -20.68 -8.62 23.05
CA PHE A 205 -21.82 -8.82 23.95
C PHE A 205 -22.89 -9.72 23.32
N TRP A 206 -23.18 -9.53 22.03
CA TRP A 206 -24.15 -10.35 21.30
C TRP A 206 -23.64 -11.75 20.99
N ASP A 207 -22.35 -11.91 20.69
CA ASP A 207 -21.72 -13.22 20.50
C ASP A 207 -21.75 -14.03 21.81
N ARG A 208 -21.48 -13.37 22.94
CA ARG A 208 -21.55 -13.99 24.27
C ARG A 208 -22.98 -14.36 24.70
N ILE A 209 -24.01 -13.69 24.17
CA ILE A 209 -25.42 -14.03 24.37
C ILE A 209 -25.87 -15.15 23.42
N ARG A 210 -25.28 -15.25 22.24
CA ARG A 210 -25.60 -16.28 21.24
C ARG A 210 -24.86 -17.60 21.45
N GLY A 211 -23.97 -17.69 22.43
CA GLY A 211 -23.38 -18.95 22.89
C GLY A 211 -22.46 -19.61 21.86
N TRP A 212 -21.59 -18.82 21.24
CA TRP A 212 -20.40 -19.30 20.53
C TRP A 212 -19.16 -18.78 21.25
#